data_AF-A0A964ZJU4-F1
#
_entry.id   AF-A0A964ZJU4-F1
#
_cell.length_a   1.000
_cell.length_b   1.000
_cell.length_c   1.000
_cell.angle_alpha   90.00
_cell.angle_beta   90.00
_cell.angle_gamma   90.00
#
_symmetry.space_group_name_H-M   'P 1'
#
loop_
_entity.id
_entity.type
_entity.pdbx_description
1 polymer ?
#
loop_
_entity_poly.entity_id
_entity_poly.type
_entity_poly.pdbx_seq_one_letter_code
_entity_poly.pdbx_strand_id
1 'polypeptide(L)'
;MRAILGGDEFGGLHAGHAIRWLCLFASHADKVEVVSRHTAERSVHMGRPILSITGGLEGSVLEALAGVVGQLSLNDIHLRAGNASKSGVRKALLRLETGGTVERVLGGYQLNREHLAAPSIIELALLRQRLFERLAHEIRSWRPPVALAGVFGSTARGDGDEASDIDLLVVGKSVAGDALGELCASVERWTGNVCRAVVLRPAELPSTRRQNPELFEALRNDLVVLVGERTQLFEESRRGAKRSPQRGVHPR
;
A
#
# COMPACT_ATOMS: atom_id res chain seq x y z
N MET A 1 42.89 -13.43 -37.02
CA MET A 1 42.60 -12.00 -36.84
C MET A 1 41.81 -11.87 -35.53
N ARG A 2 42.45 -11.27 -34.50
CA ARG A 2 41.97 -10.72 -33.21
C ARG A 2 40.50 -11.00 -32.76
N ALA A 3 40.13 -11.18 -31.49
CA ALA A 3 40.78 -11.22 -30.16
C ALA A 3 39.65 -11.51 -29.12
N ILE A 4 39.84 -12.39 -28.13
CA ILE A 4 40.02 -12.12 -26.66
C ILE A 4 38.71 -11.80 -25.91
N LEU A 5 38.10 -12.76 -25.18
CA LEU A 5 38.26 -13.16 -23.74
C LEU A 5 37.52 -12.28 -22.71
N GLY A 6 36.91 -12.98 -21.73
CA GLY A 6 36.57 -12.49 -20.38
C GLY A 6 35.07 -12.43 -20.12
N GLY A 7 34.44 -13.16 -19.20
CA GLY A 7 34.96 -13.80 -17.99
C GLY A 7 34.32 -13.16 -16.75
N ASP A 8 33.51 -13.99 -16.07
CA ASP A 8 33.17 -14.03 -14.64
C ASP A 8 32.27 -12.98 -13.94
N GLU A 9 31.20 -13.56 -13.38
CA GLU A 9 30.65 -13.45 -12.01
C GLU A 9 30.72 -12.11 -11.27
N PHE A 10 29.53 -11.59 -10.92
CA PHE A 10 29.07 -10.99 -9.65
C PHE A 10 27.62 -10.52 -9.93
N GLY A 11 26.56 -10.79 -9.19
CA GLY A 11 26.36 -11.29 -7.84
C GLY A 11 25.07 -10.64 -7.33
N GLY A 12 24.03 -11.44 -7.06
CA GLY A 12 23.03 -11.21 -6.00
C GLY A 12 21.99 -10.09 -6.13
N LEU A 13 20.73 -10.49 -5.92
CA LEU A 13 19.64 -9.77 -5.21
C LEU A 13 19.13 -8.48 -5.91
N HIS A 14 17.89 -8.34 -6.38
CA HIS A 14 16.61 -8.69 -5.79
C HIS A 14 15.57 -8.88 -6.92
N ALA A 15 15.26 -10.12 -7.30
CA ALA A 15 14.03 -10.42 -8.02
C ALA A 15 12.91 -10.54 -6.98
N GLY A 16 12.34 -9.39 -6.61
CA GLY A 16 11.31 -9.28 -5.58
C GLY A 16 10.06 -10.08 -5.96
N HIS A 17 9.83 -11.18 -5.24
CA HIS A 17 8.59 -11.64 -4.58
C HIS A 17 7.19 -11.38 -5.23
N ALA A 18 7.09 -11.05 -6.52
CA ALA A 18 5.82 -10.74 -7.19
C ALA A 18 5.20 -11.94 -7.93
N ILE A 19 5.90 -13.06 -8.07
CA ILE A 19 5.50 -14.16 -8.97
C ILE A 19 4.63 -15.25 -8.30
N ARG A 20 4.38 -15.20 -6.99
CA ARG A 20 3.70 -16.33 -6.30
C ARG A 20 2.17 -16.27 -6.21
N TRP A 21 1.52 -15.16 -6.55
CA TRP A 21 0.06 -15.03 -6.40
C TRP A 21 -0.75 -15.42 -7.65
N LEU A 22 -0.10 -15.60 -8.79
CA LEU A 22 -0.75 -15.87 -10.09
C LEU A 22 -1.40 -17.27 -10.20
N CYS A 23 -1.03 -18.25 -9.37
CA CYS A 23 -1.42 -19.65 -9.61
C CYS A 23 -2.49 -20.23 -8.66
N LEU A 24 -2.96 -19.52 -7.63
CA LEU A 24 -3.86 -20.13 -6.62
C LEU A 24 -5.33 -19.68 -6.69
N PHE A 25 -5.69 -18.77 -7.59
CA PHE A 25 -7.03 -18.20 -7.64
C PHE A 25 -7.97 -18.79 -8.70
N ALA A 26 -7.61 -19.89 -9.36
CA ALA A 26 -8.46 -20.55 -10.34
C ALA A 26 -9.30 -21.69 -9.73
N SER A 27 -10.33 -21.38 -8.92
CA SER A 27 -11.45 -22.30 -8.72
C SER A 27 -12.68 -21.64 -8.05
N HIS A 28 -13.73 -21.45 -8.85
CA HIS A 28 -15.17 -21.43 -8.49
C HIS A 28 -15.69 -20.40 -7.47
N ALA A 29 -15.95 -19.18 -7.95
CA ALA A 29 -17.18 -18.41 -7.71
C ALA A 29 -17.10 -17.11 -8.53
N ASP A 30 -18.01 -16.91 -9.50
CA ASP A 30 -18.26 -15.70 -10.30
C ASP A 30 -17.27 -14.53 -10.08
N LYS A 31 -16.10 -14.62 -10.70
CA LYS A 31 -15.07 -13.57 -10.66
C LYS A 31 -15.29 -12.63 -11.82
N VAL A 32 -15.70 -11.39 -11.52
CA VAL A 32 -15.44 -10.28 -12.42
C VAL A 32 -13.94 -9.99 -12.31
N GLU A 33 -13.15 -10.67 -13.13
CA GLU A 33 -11.73 -10.39 -13.31
C GLU A 33 -11.62 -9.17 -14.21
N VAL A 34 -11.37 -8.00 -13.63
CA VAL A 34 -11.03 -6.80 -14.41
C VAL A 34 -9.58 -6.97 -14.86
N VAL A 35 -9.40 -7.64 -16.00
CA VAL A 35 -8.10 -7.75 -16.67
C VAL A 35 -7.82 -6.42 -17.39
N SER A 36 -7.14 -5.49 -16.71
CA SER A 36 -6.66 -4.25 -17.32
C SER A 36 -5.40 -4.56 -18.14
N ARG A 37 -5.40 -4.25 -19.45
CA ARG A 37 -4.23 -4.47 -20.33
C ARG A 37 -3.16 -3.41 -20.08
N HIS A 38 -1.93 -3.87 -19.86
CA HIS A 38 -0.74 -3.06 -19.59
C HIS A 38 -0.37 -2.07 -20.70
N THR A 39 -0.11 -0.83 -20.28
CA THR A 39 0.94 0.07 -20.80
C THR A 39 1.38 0.99 -19.64
N ALA A 40 2.11 0.47 -18.64
CA ALA A 40 2.56 1.30 -17.52
C ALA A 40 4.02 1.76 -17.73
N GLU A 41 4.19 2.96 -18.29
CA GLU A 41 5.45 3.75 -18.24
C GLU A 41 5.36 4.89 -17.20
N ARG A 42 4.26 5.02 -16.44
CA ARG A 42 4.00 6.16 -15.54
C ARG A 42 3.22 5.73 -14.29
N SER A 43 3.90 5.61 -13.16
CA SER A 43 3.32 5.15 -11.89
C SER A 43 3.96 5.85 -10.69
N VAL A 44 3.26 5.83 -9.55
CA VAL A 44 3.71 6.45 -8.30
C VAL A 44 4.38 5.43 -7.38
N HIS A 45 5.57 5.74 -6.90
CA HIS A 45 6.30 4.99 -5.87
C HIS A 45 5.60 5.16 -4.52
N MET A 46 4.81 4.17 -4.09
CA MET A 46 3.99 4.30 -2.87
C MET A 46 4.78 4.38 -1.56
N GLY A 47 5.95 3.74 -1.49
CA GLY A 47 6.87 3.87 -0.37
C GLY A 47 7.60 5.21 -0.33
N ARG A 48 7.78 5.85 -1.50
CA ARG A 48 8.59 7.06 -1.67
C ARG A 48 7.98 8.04 -2.68
N PRO A 49 6.76 8.58 -2.43
CA PRO A 49 6.02 9.29 -3.46
C PRO A 49 6.71 10.53 -4.05
N ILE A 50 7.61 11.19 -3.31
CA ILE A 50 8.34 12.36 -3.85
C ILE A 50 9.27 11.97 -5.02
N LEU A 51 9.77 10.73 -5.03
CA LEU A 51 10.65 10.25 -6.10
C LEU A 51 9.98 10.23 -7.46
N SER A 52 8.67 9.97 -7.52
CA SER A 52 7.90 9.96 -8.77
C SER A 52 7.77 11.33 -9.44
N ILE A 53 8.12 12.42 -8.75
CA ILE A 53 8.02 13.79 -9.28
C ILE A 53 9.40 14.37 -9.57
N THR A 54 10.36 14.16 -8.66
CA THR A 54 11.66 14.87 -8.72
C THR A 54 12.85 13.95 -9.00
N GLY A 55 12.68 12.62 -8.96
CA GLY A 55 13.70 11.61 -9.30
C GLY A 55 15.04 11.68 -8.54
N GLY A 56 15.18 12.65 -7.64
CA GLY A 56 16.47 13.10 -7.11
C GLY A 56 16.66 12.81 -5.63
N LEU A 57 17.91 12.90 -5.20
CA LEU A 57 18.30 12.72 -3.80
C LEU A 57 17.72 13.82 -2.89
N GLU A 58 17.49 15.00 -3.43
CA GLU A 58 16.78 16.09 -2.75
C GLU A 58 15.37 15.67 -2.34
N GLY A 59 14.62 15.04 -3.26
CA GLY A 59 13.28 14.53 -2.98
C GLY A 59 13.29 13.48 -1.87
N SER A 60 14.27 12.57 -1.91
CA SER A 60 14.51 11.58 -0.85
C SER A 60 14.75 12.21 0.53
N VAL A 61 15.56 13.26 0.58
CA VAL A 61 15.88 13.97 1.82
C VAL A 61 14.67 14.73 2.34
N LEU A 62 13.96 15.43 1.46
CA LEU A 62 12.73 16.16 1.81
C LEU A 62 11.66 15.22 2.35
N GLU A 63 11.48 14.05 1.74
CA GLU A 63 10.54 13.04 2.20
C GLU A 63 10.88 12.53 3.61
N ALA A 64 12.16 12.23 3.86
CA ALA A 64 12.63 11.81 5.18
C ALA A 64 12.36 12.87 6.27
N LEU A 65 12.57 14.15 5.95
CA LEU A 65 12.36 15.27 6.86
C LEU A 65 10.87 15.64 7.02
N ALA A 66 10.07 15.54 5.96
CA ALA A 66 8.64 15.83 6.00
C ALA A 66 7.87 14.85 6.88
N GLY A 67 8.32 13.59 6.95
CA GLY A 67 7.72 12.54 7.78
C GLY A 67 7.97 12.66 9.28
N VAL A 68 8.67 13.69 9.76
CA VAL A 68 8.96 13.90 11.18
C VAL A 68 8.63 15.35 11.60
N VAL A 69 8.17 15.50 12.83
CA VAL A 69 8.10 16.80 13.50
C VAL A 69 9.35 16.93 14.36
N GLY A 70 10.31 17.73 13.89
CA GLY A 70 11.61 17.92 14.55
C GLY A 70 12.80 17.61 13.64
N GLN A 71 13.98 17.54 14.24
CA GLN A 71 15.25 17.34 13.54
C GLN A 71 15.65 15.86 13.44
N LEU A 72 16.34 15.54 12.34
CA LEU A 72 16.99 14.25 12.12
C LEU A 72 18.50 14.44 11.98
N SER A 73 19.27 13.48 12.49
CA SER A 73 20.70 13.46 12.26
C SER A 73 21.01 13.16 10.78
N LEU A 74 22.21 13.53 10.31
CA LEU A 74 22.66 13.13 8.97
C LEU A 74 22.59 11.61 8.75
N ASN A 75 22.81 10.83 9.81
CA ASN A 75 22.78 9.38 9.73
C ASN A 75 21.35 8.85 9.54
N ASP A 76 20.39 9.40 10.28
CA ASP A 76 18.99 8.99 10.18
C ASP A 76 18.39 9.39 8.83
N ILE A 77 18.74 10.58 8.32
CA ILE A 77 18.35 11.02 6.98
C ILE A 77 18.94 10.07 5.93
N HIS A 78 20.21 9.70 6.05
CA HIS A 78 20.85 8.77 5.11
C HIS A 78 20.19 7.38 5.13
N LEU A 79 19.87 6.83 6.30
CA LEU A 79 19.17 5.55 6.43
C LEU A 79 17.77 5.61 5.80
N ARG A 80 17.05 6.72 5.98
CA ARG A 80 15.70 6.92 5.41
C ARG A 80 15.71 7.24 3.91
N ALA A 81 16.74 7.92 3.43
CA ALA A 81 16.92 8.24 2.01
C ALA A 81 17.27 7.00 1.15
N GLY A 82 17.61 5.87 1.79
CA GLY A 82 17.84 4.58 1.13
C GLY A 82 19.18 4.54 0.38
N ASN A 83 19.14 4.10 -0.89
CA ASN A 83 20.31 3.83 -1.75
C ASN A 83 21.09 5.08 -2.19
N ALA A 84 21.51 5.92 -1.26
CA ALA A 84 22.31 7.12 -1.52
C ALA A 84 23.56 7.15 -0.66
N SER A 85 24.69 7.63 -1.17
CA SER A 85 25.89 7.78 -0.34
C SER A 85 25.71 8.90 0.71
N LYS A 86 26.33 8.75 1.88
CA LYS A 86 26.30 9.78 2.94
C LYS A 86 26.86 11.13 2.48
N SER A 87 27.84 11.12 1.57
CA SER A 87 28.38 12.32 0.94
C SER A 87 27.39 12.97 -0.03
N GLY A 88 26.65 12.16 -0.79
CA GLY A 88 25.54 12.63 -1.63
C GLY A 88 24.45 13.30 -0.80
N VAL A 89 24.01 12.66 0.29
CA VAL A 89 22.98 13.19 1.21
C VAL A 89 23.43 14.54 1.77
N ARG A 90 24.70 14.65 2.18
CA ARG A 90 25.26 15.92 2.66
C ARG A 90 25.23 17.02 1.59
N LYS A 91 25.55 16.70 0.34
CA LYS A 91 25.48 17.67 -0.78
C LYS A 91 24.04 18.11 -1.06
N ALA A 92 23.08 17.19 -1.04
CA ALA A 92 21.66 17.51 -1.18
C ALA A 92 21.17 18.43 -0.05
N LEU A 93 21.52 18.11 1.21
CA LEU A 93 21.19 18.94 2.37
C LEU A 93 21.77 20.36 2.24
N LEU A 94 23.02 20.52 1.79
CA LEU A 94 23.61 21.84 1.57
C LEU A 94 22.82 22.65 0.53
N ARG A 95 22.34 22.01 -0.55
CA ARG A 95 21.52 22.68 -1.57
C ARG A 95 20.15 23.09 -1.03
N LEU A 96 19.51 22.20 -0.28
CA LEU A 96 18.20 22.47 0.35
C LEU A 96 18.30 23.53 1.46
N GLU A 97 19.42 23.58 2.19
CA GLU A 97 19.77 24.60 3.18
C GLU A 97 20.01 25.96 2.50
N THR A 98 20.77 25.97 1.39
CA THR A 98 20.96 27.18 0.57
C THR A 98 19.64 27.72 0.03
N GLY A 99 18.72 26.83 -0.35
CA GLY A 99 17.38 27.18 -0.81
C GLY A 99 16.36 27.47 0.30
N GLY A 100 16.74 27.40 1.58
CA GLY A 100 15.88 27.71 2.73
C GLY A 100 14.79 26.67 3.04
N THR A 101 14.64 25.60 2.25
CA THR A 101 13.67 24.51 2.49
C THR A 101 14.04 23.63 3.68
N VAL A 102 15.32 23.56 4.02
CA VAL A 102 15.84 22.78 5.16
C VAL A 102 16.63 23.70 6.07
N GLU A 103 16.45 23.55 7.36
CA GLU A 103 17.23 24.24 8.38
C GLU A 103 18.23 23.29 9.03
N ARG A 104 19.42 23.82 9.27
CA ARG A 104 20.39 23.18 10.15
C ARG A 104 20.20 23.69 11.57
N VAL A 105 19.94 22.78 12.49
CA VAL A 105 19.74 23.08 13.91
C VAL A 105 20.71 22.28 14.77
N LEU A 106 20.76 22.57 16.07
CA LEU A 106 21.55 21.77 16.99
C LEU A 106 21.06 20.32 16.96
N GLY A 107 21.96 19.39 16.67
CA GLY A 107 21.65 17.96 16.60
C GLY A 107 21.21 17.44 15.23
N GLY A 108 21.01 18.28 14.21
CA GLY A 108 20.69 17.76 12.88
C GLY A 108 20.10 18.76 11.89
N TYR A 109 19.18 18.25 11.07
CA TYR A 109 18.48 18.99 10.04
C TYR A 109 16.98 18.79 10.19
N GLN A 110 16.19 19.82 9.88
CA GLN A 110 14.75 19.76 9.88
C GLN A 110 14.18 20.42 8.63
N LEU A 111 12.96 20.02 8.23
CA LEU A 111 12.22 20.77 7.22
C LEU A 111 11.88 22.15 7.78
N ASN A 112 12.19 23.22 7.05
CA ASN A 112 11.68 24.55 7.37
C ASN A 112 10.17 24.57 7.10
N ARG A 113 9.36 24.44 8.14
CA ARG A 113 7.89 24.36 8.02
C ARG A 113 7.23 25.71 7.74
N GLU A 114 7.96 26.82 7.91
CA GLU A 114 7.50 28.17 7.56
C GLU A 114 7.80 28.52 6.09
N HIS A 115 8.66 27.74 5.43
CA HIS A 115 8.96 27.92 4.01
C HIS A 115 7.68 27.78 3.16
N LEU A 116 7.51 28.66 2.17
CA LEU A 116 6.30 28.69 1.32
C LEU A 116 5.99 27.35 0.64
N ALA A 117 7.03 26.60 0.25
CA ALA A 117 6.89 25.27 -0.37
C ALA A 117 6.63 24.13 0.64
N ALA A 118 6.78 24.35 1.94
CA ALA A 118 6.70 23.29 2.95
C ALA A 118 5.35 22.56 2.97
N PRO A 119 4.19 23.23 2.87
CA PRO A 119 2.91 22.53 2.79
C PRO A 119 2.86 21.58 1.59
N SER A 120 3.34 22.01 0.42
CA SER A 120 3.37 21.17 -0.78
C SER A 120 4.32 19.97 -0.64
N ILE A 121 5.51 20.17 -0.06
CA ILE A 121 6.45 19.07 0.21
C ILE A 121 5.82 18.02 1.14
N ILE A 122 5.14 18.48 2.19
CA ILE A 122 4.42 17.60 3.12
C ILE A 122 3.30 16.86 2.40
N GLU A 123 2.48 17.54 1.59
CA GLU A 123 1.44 16.88 0.80
C GLU A 123 2.00 15.80 -0.14
N LEU A 124 3.13 16.07 -0.77
CA LEU A 124 3.80 15.09 -1.62
C LEU A 124 4.31 13.88 -0.82
N ALA A 125 4.92 14.10 0.35
CA ALA A 125 5.33 13.02 1.24
C ALA A 125 4.14 12.19 1.76
N LEU A 126 2.95 12.80 1.85
CA LEU A 126 1.74 12.16 2.36
C LEU A 126 0.86 11.53 1.26
N LEU A 127 1.28 11.49 -0.01
CA LEU A 127 0.46 10.98 -1.12
C LEU A 127 -0.14 9.58 -0.86
N ARG A 128 0.60 8.68 -0.21
CA ARG A 128 0.08 7.36 0.18
C ARG A 128 -1.09 7.46 1.16
N GLN A 129 -0.98 8.33 2.16
CA GLN A 129 -2.08 8.61 3.07
C GLN A 129 -3.26 9.25 2.32
N ARG A 130 -2.98 10.19 1.39
CA ARG A 130 -4.03 10.81 0.57
C ARG A 130 -4.78 9.80 -0.30
N LEU A 131 -4.09 8.80 -0.84
CA LEU A 131 -4.71 7.68 -1.54
C LEU A 131 -5.66 6.91 -0.60
N PHE A 132 -5.21 6.56 0.60
CA PHE A 132 -6.02 5.83 1.58
C PHE A 132 -7.27 6.61 2.01
N GLU A 133 -7.14 7.91 2.23
CA GLU A 133 -8.25 8.80 2.54
C GLU A 133 -9.28 8.84 1.41
N ARG A 134 -8.83 8.96 0.15
CA ARG A 134 -9.70 8.95 -1.03
C ARG A 134 -10.41 7.61 -1.24
N LEU A 135 -9.68 6.50 -1.14
CA LEU A 135 -10.24 5.15 -1.20
C LEU A 135 -11.32 4.96 -0.12
N ALA A 136 -11.03 5.35 1.12
CA ALA A 136 -11.97 5.26 2.22
C ALA A 136 -13.23 6.10 1.97
N HIS A 137 -13.06 7.30 1.40
CA HIS A 137 -14.18 8.17 1.04
C HIS A 137 -15.09 7.53 -0.01
N GLU A 138 -14.53 7.06 -1.12
CA GLU A 138 -15.31 6.40 -2.19
C GLU A 138 -16.05 5.17 -1.66
N ILE A 139 -15.37 4.27 -0.94
CA ILE A 139 -15.95 3.01 -0.48
C ILE A 139 -17.08 3.24 0.54
N ARG A 140 -17.01 4.28 1.38
CA ARG A 140 -18.08 4.63 2.34
C ARG A 140 -19.37 5.08 1.65
N SER A 141 -19.29 5.56 0.41
CA SER A 141 -20.46 5.96 -0.37
C SER A 141 -21.26 4.76 -0.90
N TRP A 142 -20.67 3.58 -0.98
CA TRP A 142 -21.28 2.40 -1.57
C TRP A 142 -22.52 1.92 -0.82
N ARG A 143 -23.49 1.37 -1.58
CA ARG A 143 -24.72 0.80 -1.04
C ARG A 143 -24.96 -0.58 -1.68
N PRO A 144 -25.22 -1.64 -0.88
CA PRO A 144 -25.16 -1.67 0.59
C PRO A 144 -23.73 -1.41 1.11
N PRO A 145 -23.56 -0.95 2.36
CA PRO A 145 -22.23 -0.73 2.93
C PRO A 145 -21.45 -2.06 3.01
N VAL A 146 -20.14 -1.98 2.76
CA VAL A 146 -19.22 -3.10 2.94
C VAL A 146 -18.96 -3.36 4.42
N ALA A 147 -18.66 -4.61 4.78
CA ALA A 147 -18.34 -4.98 6.17
C ALA A 147 -16.91 -4.56 6.54
N LEU A 148 -15.98 -4.67 5.58
CA LEU A 148 -14.58 -4.31 5.72
C LEU A 148 -14.02 -3.93 4.35
N ALA A 149 -13.17 -2.90 4.30
CA ALA A 149 -12.29 -2.67 3.18
C ALA A 149 -10.93 -2.17 3.64
N GLY A 150 -9.88 -2.52 2.90
CA GLY A 150 -8.53 -2.11 3.23
C GLY A 150 -7.54 -2.30 2.09
N VAL A 151 -6.36 -1.74 2.24
CA VAL A 151 -5.22 -1.93 1.35
C VAL A 151 -4.27 -2.93 2.03
N PHE A 152 -3.70 -3.85 1.27
CA PHE A 152 -2.67 -4.77 1.77
C PHE A 152 -1.48 -4.82 0.81
N GLY A 153 -0.49 -5.66 1.10
CA GLY A 153 0.69 -5.80 0.26
C GLY A 153 1.66 -4.61 0.36
N SER A 154 2.43 -4.38 -0.71
CA SER A 154 3.57 -3.45 -0.67
C SER A 154 3.18 -1.99 -0.44
N THR A 155 2.06 -1.59 -1.03
CA THR A 155 1.46 -0.27 -0.77
C THR A 155 1.13 -0.09 0.71
N ALA A 156 0.55 -1.10 1.36
CA ALA A 156 0.20 -1.02 2.78
C ALA A 156 1.44 -0.98 3.69
N ARG A 157 2.47 -1.79 3.38
CA ARG A 157 3.75 -1.79 4.10
C ARG A 157 4.58 -0.53 3.89
N GLY A 158 4.31 0.23 2.82
CA GLY A 158 5.08 1.42 2.47
C GLY A 158 6.42 1.08 1.81
N ASP A 159 6.52 -0.10 1.20
CA ASP A 159 7.69 -0.55 0.42
C ASP A 159 7.38 -0.70 -1.08
N GLY A 160 6.17 -0.31 -1.52
CA GLY A 160 5.77 -0.34 -2.93
C GLY A 160 6.54 0.67 -3.78
N ASP A 161 7.17 0.18 -4.84
CA ASP A 161 7.85 0.96 -5.87
C ASP A 161 6.90 1.34 -7.02
N GLU A 162 7.44 1.92 -8.09
CA GLU A 162 6.68 2.29 -9.30
C GLU A 162 6.13 1.06 -10.05
N ALA A 163 6.70 -0.12 -9.86
CA ALA A 163 6.21 -1.35 -10.49
C ALA A 163 5.14 -2.05 -9.66
N SER A 164 4.87 -1.56 -8.45
CA SER A 164 3.97 -2.20 -7.50
C SER A 164 2.51 -1.97 -7.82
N ASP A 165 1.71 -3.03 -7.75
CA ASP A 165 0.26 -2.93 -7.80
C ASP A 165 -0.30 -2.34 -6.48
N ILE A 166 -1.53 -1.83 -6.53
CA ILE A 166 -2.32 -1.44 -5.36
C ILE A 166 -3.33 -2.56 -5.07
N ASP A 167 -3.04 -3.37 -4.04
CA ASP A 167 -3.89 -4.47 -3.63
C ASP A 167 -4.99 -4.01 -2.64
N LEU A 168 -6.24 -4.13 -3.07
CA LEU A 168 -7.44 -3.82 -2.29
C LEU A 168 -8.14 -5.10 -1.83
N LEU A 169 -8.54 -5.13 -0.57
CA LEU A 169 -9.48 -6.10 -0.03
C LEU A 169 -10.83 -5.42 0.17
N VAL A 170 -11.90 -6.06 -0.28
CA VAL A 170 -13.28 -5.67 0.03
C VAL A 170 -14.05 -6.89 0.54
N VAL A 171 -14.65 -6.78 1.72
CA VAL A 171 -15.52 -7.80 2.30
C VAL A 171 -16.94 -7.24 2.37
N GLY A 172 -17.89 -7.87 1.67
CA GLY A 172 -19.27 -7.41 1.61
C GLY A 172 -20.24 -8.49 1.19
N LYS A 173 -21.51 -8.37 1.60
CA LYS A 173 -22.56 -9.32 1.19
C LYS A 173 -22.84 -9.23 -0.32
N SER A 174 -22.84 -8.01 -0.83
CA SER A 174 -23.00 -7.67 -2.23
C SER A 174 -22.14 -6.44 -2.50
N VAL A 175 -21.21 -6.55 -3.44
CA VAL A 175 -20.39 -5.45 -3.94
C VAL A 175 -20.76 -5.30 -5.41
N ALA A 176 -21.22 -4.13 -5.81
CA ALA A 176 -21.57 -3.87 -7.21
C ALA A 176 -20.30 -3.89 -8.06
N GLY A 177 -20.29 -4.72 -9.11
CA GLY A 177 -19.13 -4.86 -10.01
C GLY A 177 -18.74 -3.53 -10.66
N ASP A 178 -19.73 -2.75 -11.09
CA ASP A 178 -19.50 -1.44 -11.72
C ASP A 178 -18.82 -0.46 -10.76
N ALA A 179 -19.30 -0.35 -9.51
CA ALA A 179 -18.70 0.52 -8.49
C ALA A 179 -17.25 0.12 -8.16
N LEU A 180 -16.96 -1.19 -8.11
CA LEU A 180 -15.61 -1.68 -7.90
C LEU A 180 -14.70 -1.39 -9.10
N GLY A 181 -15.21 -1.60 -10.32
CA GLY A 181 -14.49 -1.28 -11.56
C GLY A 181 -14.18 0.21 -11.68
N GLU A 182 -15.14 1.07 -11.36
CA GLU A 182 -14.96 2.53 -11.34
C GLU A 182 -13.94 2.98 -10.29
N LEU A 183 -13.95 2.38 -9.10
CA LEU A 183 -12.95 2.63 -8.07
C LEU A 183 -11.55 2.24 -8.55
N CYS A 184 -11.39 1.05 -9.11
CA CYS A 184 -10.08 0.61 -9.62
C CYS A 184 -9.58 1.47 -10.79
N ALA A 185 -10.47 1.86 -11.72
CA ALA A 185 -10.13 2.79 -12.78
C ALA A 185 -9.75 4.18 -12.22
N SER A 186 -10.37 4.61 -11.12
CA SER A 186 -10.02 5.86 -10.44
C SER A 186 -8.64 5.77 -9.79
N VAL A 187 -8.32 4.67 -9.11
CA VAL A 187 -7.00 4.41 -8.53
C VAL A 187 -5.90 4.45 -9.58
N GLU A 188 -6.13 3.80 -10.72
CA GLU A 188 -5.21 3.84 -11.87
C GLU A 188 -5.05 5.27 -12.40
N ARG A 189 -6.13 6.05 -12.55
CA ARG A 189 -6.03 7.46 -12.97
C ARG A 189 -5.31 8.34 -11.95
N TRP A 190 -5.47 8.09 -10.65
CA TRP A 190 -4.88 8.91 -9.60
C TRP A 190 -3.39 8.63 -9.41
N THR A 191 -2.95 7.41 -9.68
CA THR A 191 -1.62 6.95 -9.24
C THR A 191 -0.79 6.34 -10.37
N GLY A 192 -1.39 5.98 -11.50
CA GLY A 192 -0.76 5.21 -12.56
C GLY A 192 -0.47 3.74 -12.21
N ASN A 193 -0.70 3.33 -10.96
CA ASN A 193 -0.50 1.95 -10.53
C ASN A 193 -1.76 1.12 -10.79
N VAL A 194 -1.57 -0.13 -11.19
CA VAL A 194 -2.67 -1.08 -11.42
C VAL A 194 -3.41 -1.35 -10.12
N CYS A 195 -4.74 -1.33 -10.18
CA CYS A 195 -5.59 -1.71 -9.05
C CYS A 195 -5.92 -3.20 -9.12
N ARG A 196 -5.65 -3.93 -8.03
CA ARG A 196 -6.06 -5.33 -7.89
C ARG A 196 -6.96 -5.49 -6.69
N ALA A 197 -8.21 -5.89 -6.93
CA ALA A 197 -9.19 -6.07 -5.86
C ALA A 197 -9.49 -7.54 -5.59
N VAL A 198 -9.44 -7.93 -4.32
CA VAL A 198 -9.95 -9.20 -3.79
C VAL A 198 -11.28 -8.92 -3.11
N VAL A 199 -12.36 -9.49 -3.65
CA VAL A 199 -13.71 -9.36 -3.08
C VAL A 199 -14.09 -10.67 -2.38
N LEU A 200 -14.44 -10.59 -1.10
CA LEU A 200 -14.86 -11.74 -0.30
C LEU A 200 -16.26 -11.51 0.26
N ARG A 201 -17.08 -12.57 0.31
CA ARG A 201 -18.34 -12.51 1.06
C ARG A 201 -18.12 -13.00 2.49
N PRO A 202 -18.75 -12.38 3.51
CA PRO A 202 -18.63 -12.83 4.90
C PRO A 202 -18.91 -14.33 5.10
N ALA A 203 -19.86 -14.90 4.35
CA ALA A 203 -20.22 -16.32 4.44
C ALA A 203 -19.13 -17.26 3.87
N GLU A 204 -18.28 -16.77 2.98
CA GLU A 204 -17.24 -17.54 2.29
C GLU A 204 -15.89 -17.48 3.01
N LEU A 205 -15.70 -16.52 3.93
CA LEU A 205 -14.43 -16.31 4.65
C LEU A 205 -13.85 -17.59 5.27
N PRO A 206 -14.63 -18.45 5.98
CA PRO A 206 -14.05 -19.66 6.59
C PRO A 206 -13.49 -20.64 5.55
N SER A 207 -14.18 -20.81 4.41
CA SER A 207 -13.71 -21.67 3.32
C SER A 207 -12.53 -21.05 2.58
N THR A 208 -12.61 -19.77 2.22
CA THR A 208 -11.53 -19.08 1.49
C THR A 208 -10.25 -19.03 2.32
N ARG A 209 -10.36 -18.86 3.64
CA ARG A 209 -9.22 -18.90 4.58
C ARG A 209 -8.52 -20.25 4.59
N ARG A 210 -9.27 -21.36 4.57
CA ARG A 210 -8.68 -22.71 4.51
C ARG A 210 -8.01 -22.98 3.16
N GLN A 211 -8.59 -22.47 2.07
CA GLN A 211 -8.07 -22.67 0.72
C GLN A 211 -6.89 -21.76 0.39
N ASN A 212 -6.82 -20.57 1.00
CA ASN A 212 -5.83 -19.54 0.71
C ASN A 212 -5.15 -19.06 2.01
N PRO A 213 -4.44 -19.93 2.74
CA PRO A 213 -3.83 -19.57 4.02
C PRO A 213 -2.82 -18.43 3.86
N GLU A 214 -2.03 -18.42 2.78
CA GLU A 214 -1.03 -17.37 2.51
C GLU A 214 -1.68 -15.98 2.39
N LEU A 215 -2.84 -15.85 1.73
CA LEU A 215 -3.56 -14.58 1.61
C LEU A 215 -3.95 -14.07 3.01
N PHE A 216 -4.49 -14.95 3.86
CA PHE A 216 -4.95 -14.55 5.19
C PHE A 216 -3.80 -14.25 6.15
N GLU A 217 -2.62 -14.85 5.96
CA GLU A 217 -1.39 -14.43 6.64
C GLU A 217 -0.99 -13.01 6.21
N ALA A 218 -0.96 -12.73 4.90
CA ALA A 218 -0.67 -11.40 4.38
C ALA A 218 -1.67 -10.35 4.89
N LEU A 219 -2.96 -10.64 4.87
CA LEU A 219 -4.00 -9.77 5.42
C LEU A 219 -3.87 -9.59 6.94
N ARG A 220 -3.41 -10.61 7.67
CA ARG A 220 -3.18 -10.47 9.12
C ARG A 220 -2.04 -9.51 9.41
N ASN A 221 -0.97 -9.57 8.63
CA ASN A 221 0.24 -8.80 8.89
C ASN A 221 0.13 -7.38 8.34
N ASP A 222 -0.37 -7.23 7.10
CA ASP A 222 -0.14 -6.01 6.32
C ASP A 222 -1.41 -5.16 6.11
N LEU A 223 -2.61 -5.65 6.44
CA LEU A 223 -3.85 -4.95 6.07
C LEU A 223 -4.00 -3.59 6.78
N VAL A 224 -3.95 -2.51 6.01
CA VAL A 224 -4.38 -1.18 6.47
C VAL A 224 -5.88 -1.06 6.24
N VAL A 225 -6.64 -1.02 7.34
CA VAL A 225 -8.11 -0.92 7.31
C VAL A 225 -8.52 0.51 6.96
N LEU A 226 -9.40 0.65 5.97
CA LEU A 226 -9.96 1.94 5.53
C LEU A 226 -11.41 2.12 5.99
N VAL A 227 -12.18 1.04 6.00
CA VAL A 227 -13.60 0.98 6.39
C VAL A 227 -13.86 -0.31 7.16
N GLY A 228 -14.64 -0.23 8.24
CA GLY A 228 -14.99 -1.40 9.05
C GLY A 228 -13.89 -1.79 10.03
N GLU A 229 -13.91 -3.05 10.47
CA GLU A 229 -13.02 -3.57 11.51
C GLU A 229 -12.30 -4.83 11.05
N ARG A 230 -11.01 -4.98 11.40
CA ARG A 230 -10.20 -6.15 11.02
C ARG A 230 -10.79 -7.46 11.57
N THR A 231 -11.52 -7.41 12.69
CA THR A 231 -12.16 -8.61 13.30
C THR A 231 -13.09 -9.32 12.33
N GLN A 232 -13.69 -8.59 11.37
CA GLN A 232 -14.57 -9.14 10.34
C GLN A 232 -13.90 -10.23 9.48
N LEU A 233 -12.55 -10.29 9.41
CA LEU A 233 -11.82 -11.35 8.69
C LEU A 233 -11.69 -12.66 9.46
N PHE A 234 -11.73 -12.58 10.78
CA PHE A 234 -11.39 -13.70 11.64
C PHE A 234 -12.52 -14.14 12.57
N GLU A 235 -13.61 -13.37 12.63
CA GLU A 235 -14.83 -13.76 13.32
C GLU A 235 -15.34 -15.10 12.77
N GLU A 236 -15.19 -16.13 13.59
CA GLU A 236 -15.86 -17.40 13.36
C GLU A 236 -17.36 -17.16 13.48
N SER A 237 -18.11 -17.54 12.44
CA SER A 237 -19.57 -17.39 12.42
C SER A 237 -20.19 -17.98 13.68
N ARG A 238 -20.48 -17.16 14.69
CA ARG A 238 -21.29 -17.51 15.87
C ARG A 238 -22.78 -17.62 15.51
N ARG A 239 -23.11 -18.19 14.35
CA ARG A 239 -24.49 -18.43 13.90
C ARG A 239 -24.65 -19.89 13.50
N GLY A 240 -24.64 -20.72 14.52
CA GLY A 240 -24.90 -22.16 14.43
C GLY A 240 -25.29 -22.80 15.77
N ALA A 241 -25.89 -22.04 16.70
CA ALA A 241 -26.51 -22.61 17.90
C ALA A 241 -27.92 -22.01 18.06
N LYS A 242 -28.84 -22.42 17.17
CA LYS A 242 -30.27 -22.29 17.46
C LYS A 242 -30.55 -23.23 18.64
N ARG A 243 -30.79 -22.66 19.81
CA ARG A 243 -31.43 -23.35 20.94
C ARG A 243 -32.69 -24.03 20.43
N SER A 244 -32.72 -25.36 20.46
CA SER A 244 -33.93 -26.14 20.30
C SER A 244 -34.95 -25.70 21.37
N PRO A 245 -36.24 -25.51 21.06
CA PRO A 245 -37.24 -25.32 22.09
C PRO A 245 -37.35 -26.63 22.85
N GLN A 246 -37.04 -26.62 24.15
CA GLN A 246 -37.42 -27.72 25.04
C GLN A 246 -38.95 -27.85 24.96
N ARG A 247 -39.42 -28.98 24.44
CA ARG A 247 -40.80 -29.43 24.58
C ARG A 247 -41.08 -29.55 26.08
N GLY A 248 -41.88 -28.64 26.61
CA GLY A 248 -42.46 -28.78 27.93
C GLY A 248 -43.36 -30.01 27.96
N VAL A 249 -43.03 -30.95 28.84
CA VAL A 249 -43.92 -32.03 29.25
C VAL A 249 -44.97 -31.42 30.16
N HIS A 250 -46.25 -31.50 29.78
CA HIS A 250 -47.36 -31.16 30.65
C HIS A 250 -47.75 -32.41 31.47
N PRO A 251 -47.89 -32.33 32.80
CA PRO A 251 -48.48 -33.40 33.57
C PRO A 251 -49.99 -33.16 33.75
N ARG A 252 -50.80 -34.13 33.35
CA ARG A 252 -52.04 -34.53 34.02
C ARG A 252 -52.28 -36.02 33.79
#